data_AF-A0A930APL3-F1
#
_entry.id   AF-A0A930APL3-F1
#
_cell.length_a   1.000
_cell.length_b   1.000
_cell.length_c   1.000
_cell.angle_alpha   90.00
_cell.angle_beta   90.00
_cell.angle_gamma   90.00
#
_symmetry.space_group_name_H-M   'P 1'
#
loop_
_entity.id
_entity.type
_entity.pdbx_description
1 polymer ?
#
loop_
_entity_poly.entity_id
_entity_poly.type
_entity_poly.pdbx_seq_one_letter_code
_entity_poly.pdbx_strand_id
1 'polypeptide(L)' 'MKKINVVELYVYKRIEKLEKENGKYDLHTKVIEELKDVLDVIHQTHFKPSENAVEKEYKKNCLRPRLW' A
#
# COMPACT_ATOMS: atom_id res chain seq x y z
N MET A 1 -1.55 9.23 18.63
CA MET A 1 -0.59 9.47 17.53
C MET A 1 -0.47 8.19 16.72
N LYS A 2 -0.65 8.24 15.39
CA LYS A 2 -0.44 7.06 14.55
C LYS A 2 1.06 6.73 14.55
N LYS A 3 1.43 5.48 14.83
CA LYS A 3 2.81 5.00 14.71
C LYS A 3 3.11 4.85 13.22
N ILE A 4 3.74 5.86 12.62
CA ILE A 4 4.25 5.76 11.24
C ILE A 4 5.54 4.95 11.27
N ASN A 5 5.67 4.02 10.31
CA ASN A 5 6.92 3.32 10.11
C ASN A 5 7.98 4.30 9.55
N VAL A 6 9.20 4.26 10.09
CA VAL A 6 10.30 5.13 9.65
C VAL A 6 10.59 4.92 8.16
N VAL A 7 10.41 3.70 7.66
CA VAL A 7 10.60 3.35 6.24
C VAL A 7 9.56 4.04 5.36
N GLU A 8 8.26 3.98 5.72
CA GLU A 8 7.20 4.69 4.99
C GLU A 8 7.49 6.19 4.92
N LEU A 9 7.89 6.78 6.04
CA LEU A 9 8.21 8.21 6.11
C LEU A 9 9.37 8.61 5.19
N TYR A 10 10.39 7.76 5.09
CA TYR A 10 11.50 7.99 4.16
C TYR A 10 11.05 7.93 2.71
N VAL A 11 10.22 6.94 2.35
CA VAL A 11 9.72 6.78 0.97
C VAL A 11 8.86 7.97 0.56
N TYR A 12 7.95 8.43 1.44
CA TYR A 12 7.17 9.65 1.20
C TYR A 12 8.04 10.88 0.95
N LYS A 13 9.07 11.08 1.78
CA LYS A 13 9.99 12.22 1.65
C LYS A 13 10.80 12.15 0.34
N ARG A 14 11.13 10.94 -0.12
CA ARG A 14 11.86 10.74 -1.37
C ARG A 14 10.98 11.02 -2.58
N ILE A 15 9.73 10.58 -2.58
CA ILE A 15 8.74 10.89 -3.62
C ILE A 15 8.54 12.40 -3.71
N GLU A 16 8.31 13.09 -2.57
CA GLU A 16 8.09 14.55 -2.56
C GLU A 16 9.28 15.31 -3.18
N LYS A 17 10.51 14.88 -2.87
CA LYS A 17 11.71 15.46 -3.45
C LYS A 17 11.77 15.23 -4.97
N LEU A 18 11.51 14.01 -5.42
CA LEU A 18 11.52 13.66 -6.83
C LEU A 18 10.41 14.37 -7.60
N GLU A 19 9.21 14.53 -7.04
CA GLU A 19 8.11 15.28 -7.66
C GLU A 19 8.46 16.77 -7.83
N LYS A 20 9.12 17.38 -6.84
CA LYS A 20 9.67 18.75 -6.95
C LYS A 20 10.75 18.86 -8.03
N GLU A 21 11.61 17.87 -8.14
CA GLU A 21 12.67 17.80 -9.16
C GLU A 21 12.13 17.45 -10.55
N ASN A 22 11.01 16.71 -10.64
CA ASN A 22 10.41 16.24 -11.89
C ASN A 22 9.99 17.39 -12.80
N GLY A 23 9.57 18.51 -12.19
CA GLY A 23 9.41 19.81 -12.84
C GLY A 23 8.70 19.71 -14.18
N LYS A 24 9.41 20.09 -15.26
CA LYS A 24 8.87 20.18 -16.63
C LYS A 24 9.24 19.00 -17.55
N TYR A 25 10.13 18.10 -17.11
CA TYR A 25 10.77 17.11 -17.99
C TYR A 25 10.46 15.65 -17.63
N ASP A 26 9.68 15.39 -16.58
CA ASP A 26 9.20 14.05 -16.21
C ASP A 26 10.31 12.97 -16.13
N LEU A 27 11.53 13.39 -15.75
CA LEU A 27 12.72 12.53 -15.72
C LEU A 27 12.65 11.42 -14.66
N HIS A 28 11.86 11.64 -13.62
CA HIS A 28 11.77 10.79 -12.44
C HIS A 28 10.44 10.04 -12.33
N THR A 29 9.57 10.11 -13.34
CA THR A 29 8.24 9.49 -13.30
C THR A 29 8.30 8.00 -13.01
N LYS A 30 9.17 7.25 -13.69
CA LYS A 30 9.36 5.81 -13.43
C LYS A 30 9.82 5.51 -11.99
N VAL A 31 10.74 6.32 -11.46
CA VAL A 31 11.26 6.15 -10.11
C VAL A 31 10.18 6.48 -9.07
N ILE A 32 9.33 7.47 -9.34
CA ILE A 32 8.19 7.82 -8.49
C ILE A 32 7.16 6.67 -8.48
N GLU A 33 6.88 6.06 -9.63
CA GLU A 33 5.99 4.89 -9.74
C GLU A 33 6.52 3.71 -8.94
N GLU A 34 7.80 3.35 -9.10
CA GLU A 34 8.42 2.27 -8.33
C GLU A 34 8.37 2.52 -6.81
N LEU A 35 8.56 3.76 -6.36
CA LEU A 35 8.44 4.11 -4.94
C LEU A 35 7.01 4.03 -4.42
N LYS A 36 6.00 4.28 -5.27
CA LYS A 36 4.58 4.06 -4.94
C LYS A 36 4.26 2.57 -4.82
N ASP A 37 4.79 1.74 -5.71
CA ASP A 37 4.64 0.29 -5.62
C ASP A 37 5.25 -0.27 -4.32
N VAL A 38 6.41 0.25 -3.91
CA VAL A 38 7.03 -0.11 -2.62
C VAL A 38 6.13 0.27 -1.44
N LEU A 39 5.52 1.46 -1.45
CA LEU A 39 4.56 1.86 -0.41
C LEU A 39 3.35 0.92 -0.38
N ASP A 40 2.85 0.50 -1.54
CA ASP A 40 1.73 -0.44 -1.61
C ASP A 40 2.08 -1.81 -1.02
N VAL A 41 3.29 -2.33 -1.28
CA VAL A 41 3.77 -3.57 -0.65
C VAL A 41 3.91 -3.42 0.87
N ILE A 42 4.43 -2.29 1.35
CA ILE A 42 4.53 -2.01 2.78
C ILE A 42 3.13 -1.96 3.40
N HIS A 43 2.18 -1.27 2.78
CA HIS A 43 0.81 -1.23 3.27
C HIS A 43 0.15 -2.61 3.25
N GLN A 44 0.36 -3.42 2.21
CA GLN A 44 -0.17 -4.79 2.14
C GLN A 44 0.41 -5.71 3.22
N THR A 45 1.70 -5.58 3.53
CA THR A 45 2.36 -6.41 4.55
C THR A 45 2.09 -5.93 5.97
N HIS A 46 1.94 -4.62 6.17
CA HIS A 46 1.52 -4.02 7.43
C HIS A 46 0.01 -4.10 7.66
N PHE A 47 -0.78 -4.35 6.60
CA PHE A 47 -2.17 -4.74 6.69
C PHE A 47 -2.23 -6.13 7.32
N LYS A 48 -2.22 -6.19 8.65
CA LYS A 48 -2.85 -7.30 9.35
C LYS A 48 -4.33 -7.16 9.06
N PRO A 49 -4.95 -8.05 8.25
CA PRO A 49 -6.40 -8.07 8.23
C PRO A 49 -6.82 -8.24 9.68
N SER A 50 -7.63 -7.32 10.19
CA SER A 50 -8.25 -7.54 11.51
C SER A 50 -8.84 -8.95 11.51
N GLU A 51 -8.70 -9.74 12.57
CA GLU A 51 -9.25 -11.11 12.63
C GLU A 51 -10.71 -11.16 12.13
N ASN A 52 -11.45 -10.07 12.34
CA ASN A 52 -12.80 -9.81 11.85
C ASN A 52 -12.97 -9.80 10.31
N ALA A 53 -11.96 -9.38 9.54
CA ALA A 53 -11.98 -9.37 8.08
C ALA A 53 -11.75 -10.79 7.52
N VAL A 54 -10.81 -11.53 8.12
CA VAL A 54 -10.58 -12.94 7.77
C VAL A 54 -11.80 -13.79 8.15
N GLU A 55 -12.40 -13.55 9.31
CA GLU A 55 -13.61 -14.26 9.75
C GLU A 55 -14.83 -13.95 8.85
N LYS A 56 -14.99 -12.71 8.39
CA LYS A 56 -16.03 -12.34 7.42
C LYS A 56 -15.82 -12.99 6.05
N GLU A 57 -14.57 -13.06 5.57
CA GLU A 57 -14.20 -13.77 4.34
C GLU A 57 -14.51 -15.27 4.47
N TYR A 58 -14.12 -15.89 5.59
CA TYR A 58 -14.35 -17.31 5.87
C TYR A 58 -15.85 -17.64 5.99
N LYS A 59 -16.61 -16.85 6.76
CA LYS A 59 -18.08 -17.01 6.85
C LYS A 59 -18.74 -16.81 5.49
N LYS A 60 -18.32 -15.84 4.69
CA LYS A 60 -18.88 -15.62 3.35
C LYS A 60 -18.59 -16.77 2.40
N ASN A 61 -17.43 -17.40 2.49
CA ASN A 61 -17.04 -18.53 1.63
C ASN A 61 -17.63 -19.86 2.11
N CYS A 62 -17.76 -20.07 3.42
CA CYS A 62 -18.39 -21.27 4.01
C CYS A 62 -19.93 -21.22 4.00
N LEU A 63 -20.55 -20.03 3.94
CA LEU A 63 -22.01 -19.84 3.85
C LEU A 63 -22.51 -19.65 2.41
N ARG A 64 -21.66 -19.74 1.37
CA ARG A 64 -22.19 -19.89 0.01
C ARG A 64 -22.87 -21.26 -0.07
N PRO A 65 -24.19 -21.34 -0.30
CA PRO A 65 -24.80 -22.61 -0.63
C PRO A 65 -24.06 -23.15 -1.87
N ARG A 66 -23.61 -24.40 -1.83
CA ARG A 66 -23.26 -25.11 -3.07
C ARG A 66 -24.55 -25.16 -3.88
N LEU A 67 -24.70 -24.21 -4.81
CA LEU A 67 -25.64 -24.33 -5.91
C LEU A 67 -25.13 -25.50 -6.76
N TRP A 68 -25.66 -26.68 -6.45
CA TRP A 68 -25.68 -27.83 -7.35
C TRP A 68 -26.75 -27.60 -8.40
#